data_AF-A0A2J4SW82-F1
#
_entry.id   AF-A0A2J4SW82-F1
#
_cell.length_a   1.000
_cell.length_b   1.000
_cell.length_c   1.000
_cell.angle_alpha   90.00
_cell.angle_beta   90.00
_cell.angle_gamma   90.00
#
_symmetry.space_group_name_H-M   'P 1'
#
loop_
_entity.id
_entity.type
_entity.pdbx_description
1 polymer ?
#
loop_
_entity_poly.entity_id
_entity_poly.type
_entity_poly.pdbx_seq_one_letter_code
_entity_poly.pdbx_strand_id
1 'polypeptide(L)' 'MQLTVNGCPRVTQCRLEKSAASTNGDLLAALDEAEAAWSICADKVDTIISCQERNSEQTSVPTPRPE' A
#
# COMPACT_ATOMS: atom_id res chain seq x y z
N MET A 1 -14.80 5.39 -28.32
CA MET A 1 -13.51 5.11 -27.65
C MET A 1 -13.80 4.94 -26.17
N GLN A 2 -13.44 3.79 -25.59
CA GLN A 2 -13.44 3.61 -24.13
C GLN A 2 -12.02 3.88 -23.64
N LEU A 3 -11.84 4.97 -22.90
CA LEU A 3 -10.57 5.28 -22.25
C LEU A 3 -10.54 4.49 -20.95
N THR A 4 -9.71 3.44 -20.89
CA THR A 4 -9.41 2.78 -19.63
C THR A 4 -8.53 3.72 -18.82
N VAL A 5 -9.11 4.39 -17.82
CA VAL A 5 -8.33 5.19 -16.86
C VAL A 5 -7.62 4.18 -15.95
N ASN A 6 -6.32 4.01 -16.14
CA ASN A 6 -5.49 3.17 -15.27
C ASN A 6 -5.33 3.88 -13.91
N GLY A 7 -6.32 3.70 -13.03
CA GLY A 7 -6.28 4.20 -11.65
C GLY A 7 -5.35 3.37 -10.76
N CYS A 8 -5.16 3.83 -9.52
CA CYS A 8 -4.39 3.07 -8.54
C CYS A 8 -5.03 1.74 -8.16
N PRO A 9 -4.22 0.73 -7.79
CA PRO A 9 -4.76 -0.54 -7.35
C PRO A 9 -5.67 -0.34 -6.12
N ARG A 10 -6.67 -1.21 -5.97
CA ARG A 10 -7.59 -1.17 -4.83
C ARG A 10 -6.80 -1.35 -3.53
N VAL A 11 -6.94 -0.42 -2.60
CA VAL A 11 -6.37 -0.53 -1.25
C VAL A 11 -6.99 -1.74 -0.54
N THR A 12 -6.14 -2.61 -0.02
CA THR A 12 -6.53 -3.71 0.86
C THR A 12 -5.96 -3.45 2.25
N GLN A 13 -6.74 -3.77 3.28
CA GLN A 13 -6.31 -3.54 4.66
C GLN A 13 -5.13 -4.44 5.00
N CYS A 14 -4.13 -3.89 5.68
CA CYS A 14 -3.10 -4.67 6.35
C CYS A 14 -3.70 -5.37 7.56
N ARG A 15 -3.38 -6.65 7.75
CA ARG A 15 -3.79 -7.40 8.93
C ARG A 15 -2.56 -7.91 9.64
N LEU A 16 -2.57 -7.75 10.95
CA LEU A 16 -1.65 -8.42 11.86
C LEU A 16 -2.51 -9.33 12.72
N GLU A 17 -2.30 -10.64 12.60
CA GLU A 17 -3.08 -11.62 13.33
C GLU A 17 -2.64 -11.65 14.80
N LYS A 18 -3.60 -11.89 15.70
CA LYS A 18 -3.31 -11.99 17.13
C LYS A 18 -2.52 -13.28 17.38
N SER A 19 -1.34 -13.15 18.00
CA SER A 19 -0.58 -14.31 18.46
C SER A 19 -1.31 -15.07 19.59
N ALA A 20 -1.24 -16.40 19.53
CA ALA A 20 -1.66 -17.32 20.59
C ALA A 20 -0.46 -18.04 21.22
N ALA A 21 0.73 -17.43 21.18
CA ALA A 21 1.97 -18.01 21.67
C ALA A 21 1.86 -18.47 23.14
N SER A 22 2.29 -19.71 23.39
CA SER A 22 2.29 -20.35 24.71
C SER A 22 3.70 -20.68 25.20
N THR A 23 4.67 -20.73 24.29
CA THR A 23 6.09 -20.95 24.56
C THR A 23 6.96 -19.82 24.01
N ASN A 24 8.21 -19.75 24.47
CA ASN A 24 9.17 -18.81 23.88
C ASN A 24 9.46 -19.11 22.40
N GLY A 25 9.36 -20.39 21.99
CA GLY A 25 9.47 -20.76 20.57
C GLY A 25 8.30 -20.22 19.76
N ASP A 26 7.08 -20.31 20.28
CA ASP A 26 5.88 -19.75 19.65
C ASP A 26 5.99 -18.21 19.57
N LEU A 27 6.57 -17.58 20.59
CA LEU A 27 6.78 -16.14 20.60
C LEU A 27 7.79 -15.70 19.53
N LEU A 28 8.87 -16.48 19.34
CA LEU A 28 9.83 -16.22 18.27
C LEU A 28 9.19 -16.37 16.89
N ALA A 29 8.42 -17.43 16.67
CA ALA A 29 7.68 -17.62 15.41
C ALA A 29 6.66 -16.49 15.16
N ALA A 30 5.93 -16.07 16.20
CA ALA A 30 4.98 -14.97 16.11
C ALA A 30 5.66 -13.62 15.84
N LEU A 31 6.90 -13.42 16.30
CA LEU A 31 7.71 -12.26 15.96
C LEU A 31 8.07 -12.27 14.47
N ASP A 32 8.57 -13.39 13.94
CA ASP A 32 8.91 -13.53 12.53
C ASP A 32 7.67 -13.29 11.63
N GLU A 33 6.51 -13.86 12.02
CA GLU A 33 5.24 -13.66 11.32
C GLU A 33 4.80 -12.19 11.35
N ALA A 34 4.97 -11.51 12.49
CA ALA A 34 4.64 -10.10 12.61
C ALA A 34 5.53 -9.23 11.72
N GLU A 35 6.84 -9.47 11.72
CA GLU A 35 7.80 -8.74 10.86
C GLU A 35 7.47 -8.94 9.37
N ALA A 36 7.15 -10.16 8.95
CA ALA A 36 6.72 -10.43 7.59
C ALA A 36 5.41 -9.70 7.23
N ALA A 37 4.41 -9.72 8.11
CA ALA A 37 3.14 -9.02 7.90
C ALA A 37 3.33 -7.49 7.80
N TRP A 38 4.23 -6.93 8.59
CA TRP A 38 4.60 -5.50 8.53
C TRP A 38 5.33 -5.15 7.23
N SER A 39 6.26 -5.98 6.77
CA SER A 39 6.94 -5.78 5.48
C SER A 39 5.94 -5.75 4.33
N ILE A 40 5.02 -6.73 4.28
CA ILE A 40 3.97 -6.78 3.24
C ILE A 40 3.07 -5.53 3.30
N CYS A 41 2.78 -5.04 4.51
CA CYS A 41 1.99 -3.83 4.66
C CYS A 41 2.72 -2.60 4.12
N ALA A 42 3.99 -2.44 4.44
CA ALA A 42 4.82 -1.34 3.94
C ALA A 42 4.85 -1.32 2.40
N ASP A 43 5.10 -2.47 1.77
CA ASP A 43 5.12 -2.59 0.30
C ASP A 43 3.79 -2.14 -0.35
N LYS A 44 2.66 -2.47 0.29
CA LYS A 44 1.33 -2.03 -0.17
C LYS A 44 1.18 -0.51 -0.06
N VAL A 45 1.59 0.08 1.07
CA VAL A 45 1.49 1.52 1.30
C VAL A 45 2.35 2.26 0.29
N ASP A 46 3.60 1.84 0.10
CA ASP A 46 4.53 2.46 -0.84
C ASP A 46 4.01 2.39 -2.28
N THR A 47 3.48 1.24 -2.68
CA THR A 47 2.86 1.07 -4.01
C THR A 47 1.69 2.05 -4.23
N ILE A 48 0.86 2.26 -3.21
CA ILE A 48 -0.28 3.19 -3.29
C ILE A 48 0.21 4.63 -3.35
N ILE A 49 1.18 5.01 -2.52
CA ILE A 49 1.79 6.36 -2.52
C ILE A 49 2.40 6.64 -3.89
N SER A 50 3.27 5.77 -4.40
CA SER A 50 3.90 5.94 -5.72
C SER A 50 2.89 5.99 -6.87
N CYS A 51 1.73 5.33 -6.72
CA CYS A 51 0.66 5.49 -7.69
C CYS A 51 -0.03 6.86 -7.58
N GLN A 52 -0.37 7.29 -6.36
CA GLN A 52 -1.03 8.56 -6.12
C GLN A 52 -0.17 9.75 -6.57
N GLU A 53 1.15 9.68 -6.35
CA GLU A 53 2.11 10.69 -6.82
C GLU A 53 2.09 10.80 -8.35
N ARG A 54 2.27 9.68 -9.06
CA ARG A 54 2.20 9.65 -10.55
C ARG A 54 0.87 10.17 -11.09
N ASN A 55 -0.24 9.82 -10.44
CA ASN A 55 -1.56 10.27 -10.88
C ASN A 55 -1.77 11.77 -10.60
N SER A 56 -1.22 12.29 -9.51
CA SER A 56 -1.26 13.72 -9.17
C SER A 56 -0.45 14.55 -10.16
N GLU A 57 0.75 14.08 -10.54
CA GLU A 57 1.59 14.68 -11.58
C GLU A 57 0.90 14.71 -12.94
N GLN A 58 0.17 13.65 -13.30
CA GLN A 58 -0.61 13.62 -14.56
C GLN A 58 -1.85 14.51 -14.54
N THR A 59 -2.39 14.81 -13.35
CA THR A 59 -3.58 15.65 -13.18
C THR A 59 -3.27 17.13 -13.20
N SER A 60 -1.99 17.54 -13.13
CA SER A 60 -1.59 18.94 -13.38
C SER A 60 -1.72 19.28 -14.87
N VAL A 61 -2.95 19.51 -15.32
CA VAL A 61 -3.21 20.15 -16.62
C VAL A 61 -2.67 21.58 -16.55
N PRO A 62 -1.85 22.05 -17.50
CA PRO A 62 -1.47 23.45 -17.55
C PRO A 62 -2.73 24.28 -17.81
N THR A 63 -3.15 25.08 -16.83
CA THR A 63 -4.20 26.08 -17.03
C THR A 63 -3.77 27.01 -18.19
N PRO A 64 -4.52 27.11 -19.30
CA PRO A 64 -4.22 28.11 -20.30
C PRO A 64 -4.32 29.50 -19.66
N ARG A 65 -3.27 30.31 -19.83
CA ARG A 65 -3.27 31.71 -19.41
C ARG A 65 -4.37 32.43 -20.20
N PRO A 66 -5.35 33.10 -19.56
CA PRO A 66 -6.32 33.92 -20.28
C PRO A 66 -5.58 35.15 -20.86
N GLU A 67 -5.90 35.49 -22.12
CA GLU A 67 -5.49 36.76 -22.75
C GLU A 67 -6.26 37.96 -22.19
#